data_AF-A5KT70-F1
#
_entry.id   AF-A5KT70-F1
#
_cell.length_a   1.000
_cell.length_b   1.000
_cell.length_c   1.000
_cell.angle_alpha   90.00
_cell.angle_beta   90.00
_cell.angle_gamma   90.00
#
_symmetry.space_group_name_H-M   'P 1'
#
loop_
_entity.id
_entity.type
_entity.pdbx_description
1 polymer ?
#
loop_
_entity_poly.entity_id
_entity_poly.type
_entity_poly.pdbx_seq_one_letter_code
_entity_poly.pdbx_strand_id
1 'polypeptide(L)'
;MSTVKLQVPIDKEVRDEWERYAHRNGFDSLQAYIRFLAKADVDGRRINLEESIRLSPEADKRYEKMIAELDVDKKAGKVKEFTSVDGFMKDL
;
A
#
# COMPACT_ATOMS: atom_id res chain seq x y z
N MET A 1 -10.09 -22.71 21.84
CA MET A 1 -9.23 -22.46 20.66
C MET A 1 -8.18 -23.55 20.61
N SER A 2 -8.11 -24.33 19.52
CA SER A 2 -7.05 -25.32 19.32
C SER A 2 -5.89 -24.67 18.56
N THR A 3 -4.73 -24.57 19.19
CA THR A 3 -3.49 -24.19 18.53
C THR A 3 -2.83 -25.41 17.90
N VAL A 4 -2.39 -25.27 16.65
CA VAL A 4 -1.67 -26.32 15.91
C VAL A 4 -0.25 -25.84 15.61
N LYS A 5 0.70 -26.78 15.55
CA LYS A 5 2.09 -26.49 15.17
C LYS A 5 2.26 -26.70 13.67
N LEU A 6 2.87 -25.72 13.00
CA LEU A 6 3.33 -25.85 11.62
C LEU A 6 4.85 -26.04 11.63
N GLN A 7 5.34 -27.06 10.95
CA GLN A 7 6.77 -27.30 10.74
C GLN A 7 7.09 -27.16 9.26
N VAL A 8 8.04 -26.29 8.93
CA VAL A 8 8.45 -26.01 7.54
C VAL A 8 9.97 -26.17 7.47
N PRO A 9 10.48 -27.17 6.73
CA PRO A 9 11.89 -27.25 6.41
C PRO A 9 12.29 -26.04 5.57
N ILE A 10 13.34 -25.34 5.98
CA ILE A 10 13.86 -24.16 5.30
C ILE A 10 15.37 -24.13 5.51
N ASP A 11 16.09 -23.57 4.54
CA ASP A 11 17.50 -23.30 4.69
C ASP A 11 17.76 -22.35 5.88
N LYS A 12 18.86 -22.60 6.61
CA LYS A 12 19.17 -21.85 7.82
C LYS A 12 19.44 -20.37 7.52
N GLU A 13 20.18 -20.09 6.46
CA GLU A 13 20.56 -18.71 6.11
C GLU A 13 19.32 -17.91 5.74
N VAL A 14 18.42 -18.51 4.95
CA VAL A 14 17.13 -17.91 4.61
C VAL A 14 16.29 -17.65 5.87
N ARG A 15 16.21 -18.63 6.78
CA ARG A 15 15.48 -18.46 8.06
C ARG A 15 16.04 -17.31 8.88
N ASP A 16 17.36 -17.21 8.99
CA ASP A 16 18.05 -16.21 9.81
C ASP A 16 17.92 -14.81 9.20
N GLU A 17 17.99 -14.68 7.87
CA GLU A 17 17.69 -13.43 7.17
C GLU A 17 16.25 -12.98 7.35
N TRP A 18 15.32 -13.94 7.30
CA TRP A 18 13.91 -13.66 7.42
C TRP A 18 13.52 -13.22 8.84
N GLU A 19 14.13 -13.83 9.86
CA GLU A 19 14.00 -13.36 11.24
C GLU A 19 14.54 -11.93 11.42
N ARG A 20 15.71 -11.62 10.85
CA ARG A 20 16.24 -10.24 10.85
C ARG A 20 15.28 -9.26 10.16
N TYR A 21 14.68 -9.65 9.04
CA TYR A 21 13.68 -8.86 8.34
C TYR A 21 12.44 -8.60 9.21
N ALA A 22 11.91 -9.65 9.85
CA ALA A 22 10.76 -9.53 10.75
C ALA A 22 11.05 -8.55 11.90
N HIS A 23 12.23 -8.64 12.53
CA HIS A 23 12.62 -7.71 13.58
C HIS A 23 12.75 -6.26 13.10
N ARG A 24 13.33 -6.03 11.91
CA ARG A 24 13.41 -4.68 11.33
C ARG A 24 12.03 -4.05 11.09
N ASN A 25 11.01 -4.88 10.89
CA ASN A 25 9.61 -4.47 10.71
C ASN A 25 8.80 -4.47 12.03
N GLY A 26 9.47 -4.56 13.18
CA GLY A 26 8.84 -4.41 14.50
C GLY A 26 8.20 -5.67 15.08
N PHE A 27 8.40 -6.83 14.48
CA PHE A 27 7.91 -8.10 15.03
C PHE A 27 8.85 -8.62 16.14
N ASP A 28 8.26 -9.20 17.18
CA ASP A 28 8.98 -9.79 18.32
C ASP A 28 9.66 -11.12 17.98
N SER A 29 9.21 -11.78 16.90
CA SER A 29 9.65 -13.11 16.49
C SER A 29 9.24 -13.41 15.05
N LEU A 30 9.99 -14.30 14.40
CA LEU A 30 9.62 -14.83 13.08
C LEU A 30 8.25 -15.55 13.12
N GLN A 31 7.89 -16.18 14.24
CA GLN A 31 6.60 -16.85 14.38
C GLN A 31 5.43 -15.87 14.42
N ALA A 32 5.56 -14.73 15.11
CA ALA A 32 4.54 -13.69 15.12
C ALA A 32 4.34 -13.11 13.71
N TYR A 33 5.45 -12.88 12.99
CA TYR A 33 5.41 -12.44 11.61
C TYR A 33 4.66 -13.41 10.68
N ILE A 34 4.96 -14.71 10.77
CA ILE A 34 4.27 -15.74 9.96
C ILE A 34 2.77 -15.81 10.31
N ARG A 35 2.39 -15.74 11.59
CA ARG A 35 0.98 -15.73 12.00
C ARG A 35 0.25 -14.50 11.45
N PHE A 36 0.91 -13.34 11.48
CA PHE A 36 0.37 -12.11 10.93
C PHE A 36 0.12 -12.23 9.41
N LEU A 37 1.11 -12.71 8.65
CA LEU A 37 0.94 -12.94 7.20
C LEU A 37 -0.19 -13.93 6.91
N ALA A 38 -0.22 -15.07 7.61
CA ALA A 38 -1.27 -16.07 7.43
C ALA A 38 -2.67 -15.50 7.70
N LYS A 39 -2.82 -14.66 8.73
CA LYS A 39 -4.09 -14.00 9.04
C LYS A 39 -4.46 -12.96 7.98
N ALA A 40 -3.48 -12.17 7.54
CA ALA A 40 -3.70 -11.16 6.50
C ALA A 40 -4.17 -11.79 5.18
N ASP A 41 -3.57 -12.90 4.77
CA ASP A 41 -3.93 -13.63 3.55
C ASP A 41 -5.35 -14.20 3.62
N VAL A 42 -5.70 -14.86 4.73
CA VAL A 42 -7.07 -15.36 4.98
C VAL A 42 -8.11 -14.23 5.00
N ASP A 43 -7.72 -13.05 5.46
CA ASP A 43 -8.59 -11.86 5.50
C ASP A 43 -8.60 -11.08 4.16
N GLY A 44 -7.89 -11.56 3.13
CA GLY A 44 -7.82 -10.90 1.82
C GLY A 44 -7.07 -9.57 1.82
N ARG A 45 -6.18 -9.34 2.80
CA ARG A 45 -5.41 -8.10 2.95
C ARG A 45 -4.09 -8.19 2.21
N ARG A 46 -3.77 -7.13 1.45
CA ARG A 46 -2.42 -6.94 0.90
C ARG A 46 -1.56 -6.22 1.93
N ILE A 47 -0.48 -6.86 2.33
CA ILE A 47 0.50 -6.27 3.25
C ILE A 47 1.65 -5.71 2.42
N ASN A 48 1.97 -4.43 2.62
CA ASN A 48 3.21 -3.83 2.18
C ASN A 48 3.97 -3.32 3.40
N LEU A 49 5.12 -3.93 3.67
CA LEU A 49 6.02 -3.53 4.77
C LEU A 49 7.19 -2.68 4.27
N GLU A 50 7.28 -2.45 2.96
CA GLU A 50 8.29 -1.57 2.39
C GLU A 50 7.92 -0.11 2.64
N GLU A 51 8.94 0.74 2.63
CA GLU A 51 8.75 2.17 2.74
C GLU A 51 7.87 2.66 1.59
N SER A 52 6.84 3.46 1.91
CA SER A 52 5.92 3.92 0.88
C SER A 52 6.68 4.76 -0.14
N ILE A 53 6.42 4.53 -1.43
CA ILE A 53 6.93 5.38 -2.50
C ILE A 53 6.37 6.79 -2.24
N ARG A 54 7.26 7.70 -1.84
CA ARG A 54 6.95 9.12 -1.77
C ARG A 54 7.26 9.76 -3.10
N LEU A 55 6.44 10.73 -3.50
CA LEU A 55 6.75 11.55 -4.66
C LEU A 55 8.06 12.30 -4.42
N SER A 56 8.78 12.62 -5.50
CA SER A 56 9.90 13.54 -5.39
C SER A 56 9.39 14.93 -4.99
N PRO A 57 10.19 15.75 -4.28
CA PRO A 57 9.77 17.11 -3.91
C PRO A 57 9.35 17.98 -5.11
N GLU A 58 9.92 17.71 -6.29
CA GLU A 58 9.54 18.37 -7.54
C GLU A 58 8.17 17.93 -8.05
N ALA A 59 7.88 16.62 -7.99
CA ALA A 59 6.59 16.07 -8.38
C ALA A 59 5.48 16.54 -7.43
N ASP A 60 5.73 16.55 -6.12
CA ASP A 60 4.81 17.10 -5.12
C ASP A 60 4.43 18.55 -5.44
N LYS A 61 5.43 19.43 -5.59
CA LYS A 61 5.19 20.85 -5.92
C LYS A 61 4.44 21.03 -7.24
N ARG A 62 4.74 20.21 -8.25
CA ARG A 62 4.02 20.25 -9.54
C ARG A 62 2.55 19.91 -9.35
N TYR A 63 2.24 18.84 -8.61
CA TYR A 63 0.86 18.44 -8.37
C TYR A 63 0.12 19.42 -7.47
N GLU A 64 0.76 19.99 -6.45
CA GLU A 64 0.19 21.06 -5.62
C GLU A 64 -0.22 22.27 -6.49
N LYS A 65 0.65 22.68 -7.41
CA LYS A 65 0.34 23.76 -8.36
C LYS A 65 -0.84 23.39 -9.27
N MET A 66 -0.86 22.18 -9.82
CA MET A 66 -1.96 21.72 -10.68
C MET A 66 -3.29 21.70 -9.92
N ILE A 67 -3.31 21.25 -8.67
CA ILE A 67 -4.51 21.24 -7.82
C ILE A 67 -5.01 22.68 -7.61
N ALA A 68 -4.12 23.62 -7.29
CA ALA A 68 -4.48 25.01 -7.10
C ALA A 68 -5.07 25.64 -8.38
N GLU A 69 -4.48 25.36 -9.54
CA GLU A 69 -4.97 25.83 -10.84
C GLU A 69 -6.36 25.25 -11.16
N LEU A 70 -6.55 23.94 -10.96
CA LEU A 70 -7.83 23.26 -11.16
C LEU A 70 -8.93 23.80 -10.23
N ASP A 71 -8.61 24.15 -8.99
CA ASP A 71 -9.56 24.76 -8.06
C ASP A 71 -10.02 26.15 -8.52
N VAL A 72 -9.11 26.95 -9.10
CA VAL A 72 -9.46 28.25 -9.68
C VAL A 72 -10.35 28.06 -10.90
N ASP A 73 -9.96 27.16 -11.82
CA ASP A 73 -10.73 26.91 -13.03
C ASP A 73 -12.10 26.31 -12.72
N LYS A 74 -12.21 25.49 -11.66
CA LYS A 74 -13.48 24.96 -11.16
C LYS A 74 -14.39 26.08 -10.68
N LYS A 75 -13.89 27.00 -9.85
CA LYS A 75 -14.66 28.16 -9.37
C LYS A 75 -15.06 29.11 -10.50
N ALA A 76 -14.24 29.19 -11.54
CA ALA A 76 -14.51 29.98 -12.74
C ALA A 76 -15.46 29.29 -13.74
N GLY A 77 -15.94 28.07 -13.45
CA GLY A 77 -16.82 27.31 -14.34
C GLY A 77 -16.16 26.83 -15.63
N LYS A 78 -14.82 26.75 -15.66
CA LYS A 78 -14.04 26.34 -16.83
C LYS A 78 -13.77 24.83 -16.87
N VAL A 79 -13.94 24.14 -15.75
CA VAL A 79 -13.84 22.68 -15.72
C VAL A 79 -15.10 22.06 -16.27
N LYS A 80 -14.92 21.03 -17.10
CA LYS A 80 -16.04 20.25 -17.63
C LYS A 80 -16.59 19.36 -16.52
N GLU A 81 -17.90 19.39 -16.34
CA GLU A 81 -18.60 18.55 -15.38
C GLU A 81 -19.38 17.45 -16.11
N PHE A 82 -19.41 16.26 -15.52
CA PHE A 82 -20.16 15.13 -16.04
C PHE A 82 -21.17 14.67 -15.01
N THR A 83 -22.41 14.52 -15.44
CA THR A 83 -23.52 14.05 -14.59
C THR A 83 -23.79 12.55 -14.75
N SER A 84 -23.08 11.86 -15.64
CA SER A 84 -23.18 10.42 -15.86
C SER A 84 -21.83 9.82 -16.23
N VAL A 85 -21.64 8.54 -15.88
CA VAL A 85 -20.45 7.76 -16.26
C VAL A 85 -20.32 7.66 -17.77
N ASP A 86 -21.42 7.39 -18.49
CA ASP A 86 -21.41 7.31 -19.95
C ASP A 86 -21.01 8.63 -20.61
N GLY A 87 -21.43 9.76 -20.04
CA GLY A 87 -21.02 11.09 -20.50
C GLY A 87 -19.54 11.34 -20.29
N PHE A 88 -18.98 10.91 -19.16
CA PHE A 88 -17.56 11.00 -18.87
C PHE A 88 -16.73 10.10 -19.80
N MET A 89 -17.11 8.84 -19.97
CA MET A 89 -16.35 7.86 -20.76
C MET A 89 -16.29 8.18 -22.26
N LYS A 90 -17.24 8.95 -22.80
CA LYS A 90 -17.20 9.41 -24.20
C LYS A 90 -16.19 10.52 -24.46
N ASP A 91 -15.76 11.23 -23.42
CA ASP A 91 -14.85 12.37 -23.51
C ASP A 91 -13.41 12.05 -23.07
N LEU A 92 -13.21 10.87 -22.47
CA LEU A 92 -11.92 10.34 -22.04
C LEU A 92 -11.12 9.80 -23.22
#